data_AF-A0A535H0D3-F1
#
_entry.id   AF-A0A535H0D3-F1
#
_cell.length_a   1.000
_cell.length_b   1.000
_cell.length_c   1.000
_cell.angle_alpha   90.00
_cell.angle_beta   90.00
_cell.angle_gamma   90.00
#
_symmetry.space_group_name_H-M   'P 1'
#
loop_
_entity.id
_entity.type
_entity.pdbx_description
1 polymer ?
#
loop_
_entity_poly.entity_id
_entity_poly.type
_entity_poly.pdbx_seq_one_letter_code
_entity_poly.pdbx_strand_id
1 'polypeptide(L)'
;MERTLYERLGGMDAITAVVEKFRDRVAGDDRINLKFERTDLARLRKMLIDQVCEATGGPCRYNGRSMKEAHAGMGVTRGEFDALVDDLVQTLHQFKVPSREQSELLAILGPLKSEIVEVNSTEVGTALPDIFRPAPALTV
;
A
#
# COMPACT_ATOMS: atom_id res chain seq x y z
N MET A 1 16.93 7.87 -23.38
CA MET A 1 16.51 7.02 -22.25
C MET A 1 15.02 7.24 -22.04
N GLU A 2 14.27 6.18 -21.76
CA GLU A 2 12.86 6.32 -21.37
C GLU A 2 12.78 6.93 -19.97
N ARG A 3 11.77 7.78 -19.73
CA ARG A 3 11.49 8.36 -18.40
C ARG A 3 11.16 7.25 -17.41
N THR A 4 11.55 7.43 -16.14
CA THR A 4 11.20 6.48 -15.08
C THR A 4 9.68 6.42 -14.90
N LEU A 5 9.17 5.35 -14.28
CA LEU A 5 7.74 5.27 -13.97
C LEU A 5 7.32 6.40 -13.02
N TYR A 6 8.18 6.77 -12.06
CA TYR A 6 8.01 7.93 -11.19
C TYR A 6 7.75 9.22 -11.99
N GLU A 7 8.58 9.51 -13.00
CA GLU A 7 8.43 10.69 -13.84
C GLU A 7 7.16 10.64 -14.70
N ARG A 8 6.77 9.44 -15.17
CA ARG A 8 5.54 9.24 -15.97
C ARG A 8 4.27 9.33 -15.12
N LEU A 9 4.33 8.95 -13.85
CA LEU A 9 3.25 9.09 -12.88
C LEU A 9 3.04 10.54 -12.40
N GLY A 10 3.96 11.46 -12.75
CA GLY A 10 3.88 12.87 -12.35
C GLY A 10 4.69 13.22 -11.10
N GLY A 11 5.59 12.33 -10.67
CA GLY A 11 6.50 12.57 -9.56
C GLY A 11 5.83 12.61 -8.17
N MET A 12 6.53 13.23 -7.21
CA MET A 12 6.17 13.19 -5.80
C MET A 12 4.78 13.72 -5.48
N ASP A 13 4.38 14.84 -6.10
CA ASP A 13 3.08 15.46 -5.81
C ASP A 13 1.93 14.55 -6.24
N ALA A 14 2.05 13.94 -7.42
CA ALA A 14 1.04 13.01 -7.94
C ALA A 14 0.98 11.72 -7.10
N ILE A 15 2.14 11.14 -6.74
CA ILE A 15 2.22 9.97 -5.86
C ILE A 15 1.60 10.27 -4.50
N THR A 16 1.92 11.43 -3.91
CA THR A 16 1.37 11.86 -2.62
C THR A 16 -0.15 11.95 -2.68
N ALA A 17 -0.71 12.59 -3.71
CA ALA A 17 -2.15 12.73 -3.87
C ALA A 17 -2.86 11.38 -4.05
N VAL A 18 -2.28 10.47 -4.85
CA VAL A 18 -2.80 9.10 -5.01
C VAL A 18 -2.76 8.35 -3.69
N VAL A 19 -1.65 8.40 -2.96
CA VAL A 19 -1.49 7.72 -1.66
C VAL A 19 -2.48 8.25 -0.62
N GLU A 20 -2.66 9.57 -0.53
CA GLU A 20 -3.66 10.16 0.37
C GLU A 20 -5.07 9.67 0.04
N LYS A 21 -5.44 9.69 -1.24
CA LYS A 21 -6.78 9.24 -1.65
C LYS A 21 -6.98 7.75 -1.43
N PHE A 22 -5.96 6.95 -1.71
CA PHE A 22 -5.98 5.51 -1.50
C PHE A 22 -6.14 5.19 -0.01
N ARG A 23 -5.39 5.86 0.87
CA ARG A 23 -5.56 5.74 2.33
C ARG A 23 -7.00 6.01 2.75
N ASP A 24 -7.60 7.09 2.26
CA ASP A 24 -8.97 7.46 2.62
C ASP A 24 -9.99 6.43 2.12
N ARG A 25 -9.75 5.82 0.96
CA ARG A 25 -10.57 4.72 0.44
C ARG A 25 -10.48 3.49 1.34
N VAL A 26 -9.26 3.06 1.67
CA VAL A 26 -8.99 1.91 2.56
C VAL A 26 -9.63 2.12 3.94
N ALA A 27 -9.56 3.34 4.48
CA ALA A 27 -10.18 3.67 5.77
C ALA A 27 -11.71 3.53 5.75
N GLY A 28 -12.34 3.68 4.57
CA GLY A 28 -13.78 3.53 4.38
C GLY A 28 -14.23 2.17 3.86
N ASP A 29 -13.31 1.22 3.62
CA ASP A 29 -13.64 -0.11 3.10
C ASP A 29 -13.76 -1.13 4.24
N ASP A 30 -15.01 -1.49 4.58
CA ASP A 30 -15.32 -2.48 5.61
C ASP A 30 -14.75 -3.89 5.34
N ARG A 31 -14.28 -4.16 4.11
CA ARG A 31 -13.56 -5.40 3.78
C ARG A 31 -12.18 -5.44 4.44
N ILE A 32 -11.56 -4.30 4.75
CA ILE A 32 -10.14 -4.24 5.16
C ILE A 32 -9.83 -3.24 6.27
N ASN A 33 -10.72 -2.29 6.58
CA ASN A 33 -10.45 -1.19 7.52
C ASN A 33 -10.05 -1.68 8.93
N LEU A 34 -10.59 -2.83 9.38
CA LEU A 34 -10.24 -3.44 10.66
C LEU A 34 -8.74 -3.75 10.80
N LYS A 35 -8.03 -4.03 9.70
CA LYS A 35 -6.57 -4.27 9.74
C LYS A 35 -5.76 -3.02 10.03
N PHE A 36 -6.36 -1.83 9.93
CA PHE A 36 -5.70 -0.55 10.11
C PHE A 36 -6.02 0.15 11.43
N GLU A 37 -6.87 -0.43 12.30
CA GLU A 37 -7.36 0.21 13.55
C GLU A 37 -6.26 0.71 14.48
N ARG A 38 -5.10 0.03 14.52
CA ARG A 38 -3.96 0.40 15.38
C ARG A 38 -2.84 1.12 14.61
N THR A 39 -3.06 1.48 13.37
CA THR A 39 -2.01 2.07 12.51
C THR A 39 -1.76 3.53 12.84
N ASP A 40 -0.48 3.91 12.98
CA ASP A 40 -0.09 5.32 12.95
C ASP A 40 -0.19 5.86 11.52
N LEU A 41 -1.18 6.73 11.28
CA LEU A 41 -1.50 7.22 9.94
C LEU A 41 -0.38 8.08 9.33
N ALA A 42 0.34 8.84 10.15
CA ALA A 42 1.46 9.67 9.69
C ALA A 42 2.61 8.80 9.16
N ARG A 43 2.97 7.75 9.91
CA ARG A 43 3.93 6.74 9.49
C ARG A 43 3.46 6.01 8.25
N LEU A 44 2.23 5.50 8.22
CA LEU A 44 1.70 4.77 7.07
C LEU A 44 1.82 5.62 5.79
N ARG A 45 1.35 6.86 5.85
CA ARG A 45 1.45 7.83 4.76
C ARG A 45 2.89 7.95 4.27
N LYS A 46 3.84 8.25 5.17
CA LYS A 46 5.25 8.43 4.79
C LYS A 46 5.83 7.16 4.16
N MET A 47 5.62 6.01 4.80
CA MET A 47 6.17 4.73 4.34
C MET A 47 5.64 4.33 2.97
N LEU A 48 4.34 4.54 2.72
CA LEU A 48 3.74 4.20 1.43
C LEU A 48 4.19 5.14 0.31
N ILE A 49 4.33 6.45 0.59
CA ILE A 49 4.90 7.41 -0.37
C ILE A 49 6.35 7.05 -0.70
N ASP A 50 7.18 6.82 0.31
CA ASP A 50 8.60 6.48 0.11
C ASP A 50 8.74 5.18 -0.69
N GLN A 51 7.93 4.16 -0.37
CA GLN A 51 7.93 2.87 -1.06
C GLN A 51 7.56 3.00 -2.54
N VAL A 52 6.44 3.69 -2.84
CA VAL A 52 6.01 3.89 -4.24
C VAL A 52 7.01 4.76 -4.99
N CYS A 53 7.54 5.81 -4.36
CA CYS A 53 8.55 6.67 -4.97
C CYS A 53 9.82 5.88 -5.32
N GLU A 54 10.41 5.13 -4.38
CA GLU A 54 11.61 4.32 -4.64
C GLU A 54 11.33 3.25 -5.69
N ALA A 55 10.24 2.48 -5.54
CA ALA A 55 9.95 1.35 -6.40
C ALA A 55 9.64 1.75 -7.86
N THR A 56 9.18 2.98 -8.09
CA THR A 56 8.92 3.52 -9.44
C THR A 56 10.14 4.23 -10.06
N GLY A 57 11.29 4.21 -9.38
CA GLY A 57 12.54 4.81 -9.85
C GLY A 57 12.68 6.31 -9.52
N GLY A 58 11.98 6.78 -8.50
CA GLY A 58 12.11 8.13 -7.95
C GLY A 58 13.34 8.29 -7.05
N PRO A 59 13.61 9.52 -6.58
CA PRO A 59 14.81 9.84 -5.79
C PRO A 59 14.71 9.45 -4.30
N CYS A 60 13.59 8.87 -3.88
CA CYS A 60 13.34 8.52 -2.49
C CYS A 60 14.03 7.23 -2.09
N ARG A 61 14.18 7.03 -0.79
CA ARG A 61 14.64 5.78 -0.22
C ARG A 61 13.64 5.25 0.80
N TYR A 62 13.19 4.02 0.62
CA TYR A 62 12.37 3.35 1.61
C TYR A 62 13.26 2.85 2.75
N ASN A 63 12.99 3.32 3.97
CA ASN A 63 13.73 2.91 5.17
C ASN A 63 12.79 2.29 6.23
N GLY A 64 11.63 1.79 5.78
CA GLY A 64 10.70 1.08 6.64
C GLY A 64 11.10 -0.37 6.89
N ARG A 65 10.23 -1.10 7.58
CA ARG A 65 10.34 -2.56 7.74
C ARG A 65 10.15 -3.24 6.38
N SER A 66 10.72 -4.43 6.19
CA SER A 66 10.31 -5.27 5.04
C SER A 66 8.79 -5.52 5.06
N MET A 67 8.17 -5.85 3.91
CA MET A 67 6.72 -6.11 3.91
C MET A 67 6.38 -7.30 4.80
N LYS A 68 7.24 -8.32 4.84
CA LYS A 68 7.11 -9.44 5.76
C LYS A 68 7.09 -9.00 7.23
N GLU A 69 8.05 -8.17 7.66
CA GLU A 69 8.10 -7.68 9.05
C GLU A 69 6.99 -6.68 9.38
N ALA A 70 6.53 -5.90 8.41
CA ALA A 70 5.46 -4.93 8.60
C ALA A 70 4.09 -5.61 8.83
N HIS A 71 3.87 -6.77 8.20
CA HIS A 71 2.60 -7.50 8.25
C HIS A 71 2.65 -8.79 9.08
N ALA A 72 3.81 -9.14 9.64
CA ALA A 72 3.98 -10.34 10.46
C ALA A 72 2.98 -10.42 11.62
N GLY A 73 2.24 -11.52 11.70
CA GLY A 73 1.24 -11.79 12.72
C GLY A 73 -0.05 -10.98 12.58
N MET A 74 -0.24 -10.25 11.47
CA MET A 74 -1.46 -9.51 11.16
C MET A 74 -2.60 -10.42 10.70
N GLY A 75 -2.27 -11.64 10.25
CA GLY A 75 -3.23 -12.62 9.74
C GLY A 75 -3.93 -12.14 8.47
N VAL A 76 -3.22 -11.40 7.60
CA VAL A 76 -3.80 -10.87 6.35
C VAL A 76 -4.23 -12.05 5.47
N THR A 77 -5.48 -12.03 5.05
CA THR A 77 -6.01 -13.04 4.14
C THR A 77 -5.71 -12.69 2.67
N ARG A 78 -5.80 -13.67 1.78
CA ARG A 78 -5.77 -13.42 0.33
C ARG A 78 -6.91 -12.47 -0.09
N GLY A 79 -8.11 -12.63 0.49
CA GLY A 79 -9.28 -11.78 0.19
C GLY A 79 -9.07 -10.32 0.55
N GLU A 80 -8.47 -10.04 1.72
CA GLU A 80 -8.17 -8.67 2.17
C GLU A 80 -7.09 -8.02 1.29
N PHE A 81 -6.07 -8.78 0.90
CA PHE A 81 -5.07 -8.28 -0.05
C PHE A 81 -5.70 -7.96 -1.42
N ASP A 82 -6.60 -8.82 -1.91
CA ASP A 82 -7.26 -8.57 -3.20
C ASP A 82 -8.19 -7.34 -3.12
N ALA A 83 -8.87 -7.11 -1.99
CA ALA A 83 -9.64 -5.88 -1.74
C ALA A 83 -8.75 -4.62 -1.68
N LEU A 84 -7.58 -4.70 -1.05
CA LEU A 84 -6.60 -3.61 -1.05
C LEU A 84 -6.12 -3.26 -2.47
N VAL A 85 -5.89 -4.27 -3.32
CA VAL A 85 -5.50 -4.07 -4.72
C VAL A 85 -6.64 -3.42 -5.52
N ASP A 86 -7.88 -3.86 -5.32
CA ASP A 86 -9.07 -3.25 -5.92
C ASP A 86 -9.18 -1.77 -5.54
N ASP A 87 -8.96 -1.42 -4.27
CA ASP A 87 -8.96 -0.03 -3.82
C ASP A 87 -7.86 0.82 -4.48
N LEU A 88 -6.66 0.25 -4.67
CA LEU A 88 -5.58 0.91 -5.38
C LEU A 88 -5.97 1.17 -6.84
N VAL A 89 -6.49 0.16 -7.54
CA VAL A 89 -6.92 0.25 -8.94
C VAL A 89 -8.01 1.32 -9.10
N GLN A 90 -9.04 1.32 -8.25
CA GLN A 90 -10.08 2.33 -8.28
C GLN A 90 -9.53 3.75 -8.04
N THR A 91 -8.53 3.88 -7.16
CA THR A 91 -7.86 5.17 -6.92
C THR A 91 -7.08 5.62 -8.16
N LEU A 92 -6.29 4.75 -8.79
CA LEU A 92 -5.56 5.07 -10.02
C LEU A 92 -6.49 5.46 -11.16
N HIS A 93 -7.65 4.79 -11.29
CA HIS A 93 -8.68 5.17 -12.25
C HIS A 93 -9.27 6.55 -11.96
N GLN A 94 -9.53 6.89 -10.70
CA GLN A 94 -10.02 8.22 -10.33
C GLN A 94 -9.03 9.34 -10.73
N PHE A 95 -7.74 9.09 -10.58
CA PHE A 95 -6.68 10.01 -11.02
C PHE A 95 -6.40 9.95 -12.53
N LYS A 96 -7.11 9.09 -13.26
CA LYS A 96 -6.94 8.88 -14.71
C LYS A 96 -5.50 8.52 -15.08
N VAL A 97 -4.82 7.78 -14.21
CA VAL A 97 -3.48 7.23 -14.52
C VAL A 97 -3.62 6.34 -15.76
N PRO A 98 -2.77 6.47 -16.80
CA PRO A 98 -2.95 5.65 -18.00
C PRO A 98 -2.71 4.17 -17.71
N SER A 99 -3.38 3.29 -18.48
CA SER A 99 -3.40 1.85 -18.22
C SER A 99 -2.01 1.21 -18.20
N ARG A 100 -1.08 1.74 -19.00
CA ARG A 100 0.32 1.31 -19.02
C ARG A 100 0.97 1.52 -17.64
N GLU A 101 0.95 2.74 -17.13
CA GLU A 101 1.53 3.09 -15.84
C GLU A 101 0.85 2.35 -14.68
N GLN A 102 -0.48 2.14 -14.76
CA GLN A 102 -1.19 1.31 -13.78
C GLN A 102 -0.66 -0.13 -13.78
N SER A 103 -0.50 -0.73 -14.95
CA SER A 103 -0.05 -2.12 -15.11
C SER A 103 1.39 -2.29 -14.62
N GLU A 104 2.27 -1.33 -14.91
CA GLU A 104 3.65 -1.33 -14.43
C GLU A 104 3.72 -1.18 -12.91
N LEU A 105 2.93 -0.28 -12.31
CA LEU A 105 2.88 -0.13 -10.85
C LEU A 105 2.37 -1.41 -10.16
N LEU A 106 1.29 -2.01 -10.68
CA LEU A 106 0.76 -3.26 -10.16
C LEU A 106 1.73 -4.42 -10.32
N ALA A 107 2.52 -4.46 -11.40
CA ALA A 107 3.56 -5.47 -11.60
C ALA A 107 4.70 -5.34 -10.58
N ILE A 108 5.00 -4.12 -10.13
CA ILE A 108 5.99 -3.85 -9.08
C ILE A 108 5.48 -4.27 -7.70
N LEU A 109 4.21 -3.97 -7.39
CA LEU A 109 3.63 -4.22 -6.06
C LEU A 109 3.09 -5.64 -5.89
N GLY A 110 2.63 -6.28 -6.97
CA GLY A 110 2.01 -7.61 -6.96
C GLY A 110 2.85 -8.70 -6.27
N PRO A 111 4.18 -8.80 -6.51
CA PRO A 111 5.04 -9.76 -5.85
C PRO A 111 5.06 -9.66 -4.31
N LEU A 112 4.77 -8.49 -3.74
CA LEU A 112 4.73 -8.29 -2.28
C LEU A 112 3.61 -9.11 -1.61
N LYS A 113 2.63 -9.62 -2.38
CA LYS A 113 1.57 -10.50 -1.88
C LYS A 113 2.12 -11.69 -1.08
N SER A 114 3.23 -12.28 -1.52
CA SER A 114 3.83 -13.45 -0.84
C SER A 114 4.50 -13.10 0.50
N GLU A 115 4.80 -11.82 0.73
CA GLU A 115 5.34 -11.33 2.00
C GLU A 115 4.24 -10.86 2.96
N ILE A 116 3.06 -10.51 2.43
CA ILE A 116 1.97 -9.88 3.17
C ILE A 116 0.89 -10.88 3.58
N VAL A 117 0.48 -11.76 2.66
CA VAL A 117 -0.61 -12.71 2.90
C VAL A 117 -0.12 -13.86 3.79
N GLU A 118 -0.73 -14.00 4.96
CA GLU A 118 -0.42 -15.06 5.93
C GLU A 118 -1.46 -16.18 5.91
N VAL A 119 -2.68 -15.89 5.43
CA VAL A 119 -3.80 -16.85 5.43
C VAL A 119 -4.36 -17.01 4.02
N ASN A 120 -4.35 -18.25 3.52
CA ASN A 120 -4.83 -18.57 2.17
C ASN A 120 -6.38 -18.64 2.07
N SER A 121 -7.08 -17.61 2.54
CA SER A 121 -8.55 -17.48 2.59
C SER A 121 -9.06 -16.32 1.75
N THR A 122 -10.27 -16.42 1.17
CA THR A 122 -10.97 -15.29 0.52
C THR A 122 -11.76 -14.42 1.50
N GLU A 123 -11.77 -14.76 2.79
CA GLU A 123 -12.48 -14.00 3.81
C GLU A 123 -11.95 -12.56 3.91
N VAL A 124 -12.84 -11.63 4.20
CA VAL A 124 -12.55 -10.19 4.37
C VAL A 124 -13.15 -9.71 5.68
N GLY A 125 -12.69 -8.57 6.18
CA GLY A 125 -13.18 -7.99 7.43
C GLY A 125 -12.79 -8.81 8.65
N THR A 126 -11.64 -9.49 8.61
CA THR A 126 -11.15 -10.22 9.78
C THR A 126 -10.54 -9.25 10.78
N ALA A 127 -10.79 -9.49 12.07
CA ALA A 127 -10.24 -8.64 13.11
C ALA A 127 -8.70 -8.63 13.09
N LEU A 128 -8.12 -7.53 13.55
CA LEU A 128 -6.68 -7.44 13.74
C LEU A 128 -6.27 -8.28 14.96
N PRO A 129 -5.38 -9.28 14.84
CA PRO A 129 -5.03 -10.14 15.96
C PRO A 129 -4.47 -9.35 17.16
N ASP A 130 -4.87 -9.73 18.37
CA ASP A 130 -4.43 -9.07 19.60
C ASP A 130 -2.90 -9.06 19.75
N ILE A 131 -2.22 -10.07 19.19
CA ILE A 131 -0.75 -10.20 19.20
C ILE A 131 -0.04 -9.24 18.25
N PHE A 132 -0.73 -8.73 17.22
CA PHE A 132 -0.09 -7.87 16.23
C PHE A 132 0.38 -6.56 16.87
N ARG A 133 1.55 -6.09 16.46
CA ARG A 133 2.16 -4.86 16.97
C ARG A 133 2.58 -3.99 15.78
N PRO A 134 1.89 -2.86 15.55
CA PRO A 134 2.30 -1.95 14.49
C PRO A 134 3.71 -1.41 14.77
N ALA A 135 4.39 -0.95 13.72
CA ALA A 135 5.64 -0.25 13.89
C ALA A 135 5.40 1.05 14.71
N PRO A 136 6.36 1.47 15.56
CA PRO A 136 6.20 2.66 16.38
C PRO A 136 6.04 3.91 15.50
N ALA A 137 5.40 4.94 16.02
CA ALA A 137 5.31 6.24 15.34
C ALA A 137 6.69 6.78 14.95
N LEU A 138 6.74 7.63 13.92
CA LEU A 138 7.98 8.29 13.53
C LEU A 138 8.42 9.22 14.66
N THR A 139 9.69 9.12 15.08
CA THR A 139 10.30 10.10 15.97
C THR A 139 10.53 11.37 15.17
N VAL A 140 9.92 12.46 15.61
CA VAL A 140 10.19 13.82 15.12
C VAL A 140 11.59 14.30 15.52
#